data_AF-A0A2N5YWJ2-F1
#
_entry.id   AF-A0A2N5YWJ2-F1
#
_cell.length_a   1.000
_cell.length_b   1.000
_cell.length_c   1.000
_cell.angle_alpha   90.00
_cell.angle_beta   90.00
_cell.angle_gamma   90.00
#
_symmetry.space_group_name_H-M   'P 1'
#
loop_
_entity.id
_entity.type
_entity.pdbx_description
1 polymer ?
#
loop_
_entity_poly.entity_id
_entity_poly.type
_entity_poly.pdbx_seq_one_letter_code
_entity_poly.pdbx_strand_id
1 'polypeptide(L)'
;MKNSISKIPFIIITFSLLAVTFSNCETTDEETIEDPTVNSFTISTVNTNLKPFDIIEVYTYEKSLSTSELNVSIDGSTLDAYIINDSTFAIMIHKTSSGSIKLIASVDNSEATLDLNIEPLPNIDNPTQIIQSATEDFNTIIGDLQEEASLVQSSLDSETEILLNNLINEFESTL
;
A
#
# COMPACT_ATOMS: atom_id res chain seq x y z
N MET A 1 -16.44 -10.01 61.86
CA MET A 1 -15.03 -10.29 62.21
C MET A 1 -14.22 -10.07 60.94
N LYS A 2 -13.74 -8.83 60.73
CA LYS A 2 -12.33 -8.39 60.86
C LYS A 2 -11.32 -9.18 60.00
N ASN A 3 -10.88 -8.47 58.95
CA ASN A 3 -9.55 -8.36 58.34
C ASN A 3 -8.93 -9.60 57.69
N SER A 4 -8.52 -9.47 56.41
CA SER A 4 -7.23 -8.88 56.08
C SER A 4 -7.04 -8.85 54.56
N ILE A 5 -7.06 -7.66 53.95
CA ILE A 5 -6.60 -7.43 52.57
C ILE A 5 -5.20 -6.85 52.69
N SER A 6 -4.23 -7.63 52.21
CA SER A 6 -2.82 -7.27 52.09
C SER A 6 -2.66 -6.02 51.24
N LYS A 7 -2.06 -4.97 51.81
CA LYS A 7 -1.66 -3.75 51.11
C LYS A 7 -0.26 -3.95 50.55
N ILE A 8 -0.14 -3.98 49.22
CA ILE A 8 1.13 -3.86 48.51
C ILE A 8 1.51 -2.36 48.49
N PRO A 9 2.71 -1.97 48.92
CA PRO A 9 3.11 -0.56 48.90
C PRO A 9 3.43 -0.11 47.46
N PHE A 10 2.66 0.88 47.00
CA PHE A 10 2.98 1.71 45.84
C PHE A 10 4.23 2.55 46.19
N ILE A 11 5.36 2.24 45.56
CA ILE A 11 6.56 3.08 45.62
C ILE A 11 6.38 4.17 44.57
N ILE A 12 6.17 5.40 45.04
CA ILE A 12 6.21 6.61 44.21
C ILE A 12 7.69 6.99 44.05
N ILE A 13 8.24 6.81 42.85
CA ILE A 13 9.57 7.32 42.51
C ILE A 13 9.41 8.79 42.14
N THR A 14 9.76 9.67 43.06
CA THR A 14 9.90 11.11 42.82
C THR A 14 11.27 11.39 42.20
N PHE A 15 11.31 11.88 40.97
CA PHE A 15 12.54 12.43 40.39
C PHE A 15 12.75 13.85 40.93
N SER A 16 13.83 14.05 41.70
CA SER A 16 14.26 15.36 42.17
C SER A 16 14.82 16.19 41.01
N LEU A 17 14.24 17.38 40.83
CA LEU A 17 14.75 18.46 39.99
C LEU A 17 16.08 18.95 40.60
N LEU A 18 17.20 18.71 39.92
CA LEU A 18 18.47 19.35 40.25
C LEU A 18 18.59 20.62 39.40
N ALA A 19 18.27 21.76 40.00
CA ALA A 19 18.58 23.06 39.43
C ALA A 19 20.09 23.31 39.58
N VAL A 20 20.81 23.32 38.48
CA VAL A 20 22.19 23.78 38.42
C VAL A 20 22.20 25.09 37.64
N THR A 21 22.36 26.20 38.35
CA THR A 21 22.65 27.49 37.77
C THR A 21 24.16 27.62 37.57
N PHE A 22 24.60 27.71 36.32
CA PHE A 22 25.90 28.31 36.00
C PHE A 22 25.66 29.61 35.25
N SER A 23 26.05 30.70 35.90
CA SER A 23 26.26 32.00 35.27
C SER A 23 27.59 31.95 34.55
N ASN A 24 27.58 32.10 33.23
CA ASN A 24 28.68 32.69 32.48
C ASN A 24 28.13 33.34 31.20
N CYS A 25 28.47 34.61 31.05
CA CYS A 25 28.18 35.47 29.91
C CYS A 25 29.34 35.32 28.92
N GLU A 26 29.11 34.82 27.71
CA GLU A 26 29.81 35.29 26.51
C GLU A 26 29.09 34.82 25.24
N THR A 27 29.08 35.70 24.25
CA THR A 27 28.26 35.70 23.03
C THR A 27 28.71 34.66 22.01
N THR A 28 27.83 33.76 21.55
CA THR A 28 27.94 33.13 20.21
C THR A 28 26.58 32.52 19.81
N ASP A 29 26.17 32.84 18.58
CA ASP A 29 25.08 32.31 17.76
C ASP A 29 24.13 31.24 18.36
N GLU A 30 22.84 31.57 18.43
CA GLU A 30 21.74 30.62 18.63
C GLU A 30 21.69 29.62 17.47
N GLU A 31 22.45 28.52 17.58
CA GLU A 31 21.98 27.27 17.01
C GLU A 31 20.93 26.71 17.97
N THR A 32 19.67 26.93 17.61
CA THR A 32 18.55 26.19 18.17
C THR A 32 18.80 24.71 17.86
N ILE A 33 19.37 23.99 18.82
CA ILE A 33 19.34 22.53 18.81
C ILE A 33 17.87 22.18 19.04
N GLU A 34 17.12 22.00 17.95
CA GLU A 34 15.86 21.27 18.01
C GLU A 34 16.21 19.89 18.59
N ASP A 35 15.75 19.62 19.80
CA ASP A 35 15.63 18.25 20.29
C ASP A 35 14.69 17.53 19.31
N PRO A 36 15.18 16.60 18.47
CA PRO A 36 14.29 15.87 17.60
C PRO A 36 13.63 14.82 18.48
N THR A 37 12.61 15.22 19.24
CA THR A 37 11.45 14.35 19.40
C THR A 37 10.91 14.10 18.00
N VAL A 38 11.53 13.15 17.29
CA VAL A 38 10.89 12.47 16.17
C VAL A 38 9.64 11.90 16.80
N ASN A 39 8.51 12.58 16.56
CA ASN A 39 7.21 11.97 16.74
C ASN A 39 7.31 10.67 15.95
N SER A 40 7.51 9.55 16.62
CA SER A 40 7.70 8.27 15.98
C SER A 40 6.40 7.52 16.18
N PHE A 41 5.99 6.82 15.13
CA PHE A 41 4.86 5.91 15.19
C PHE A 41 5.37 4.52 14.87
N THR A 42 4.55 3.50 15.13
CA THR A 42 4.94 2.12 14.84
C THR A 42 4.24 1.64 13.59
N ILE A 43 4.96 0.90 12.75
CA ILE A 43 4.37 0.15 11.65
C ILE A 43 4.61 -1.35 11.80
N SER A 44 3.71 -2.16 11.27
CA SER A 44 3.86 -3.61 11.23
C SER A 44 3.18 -4.21 10.01
N THR A 45 3.53 -5.44 9.69
CA THR A 45 2.83 -6.26 8.69
C THR A 45 2.72 -7.69 9.21
N VAL A 46 1.82 -8.48 8.63
CA VAL A 46 1.66 -9.90 8.98
C VAL A 46 2.85 -10.73 8.50
N ASN A 47 3.45 -10.36 7.36
CA ASN A 47 4.55 -11.12 6.76
C ASN A 47 5.72 -10.21 6.39
N THR A 48 6.89 -10.50 6.95
CA THR A 48 8.14 -9.77 6.66
C THR A 48 9.05 -10.52 5.68
N ASN A 49 8.72 -11.76 5.29
CA ASN A 49 9.43 -12.51 4.26
C ASN A 49 8.62 -12.51 2.97
N LEU A 50 9.08 -11.76 1.98
CA LEU A 50 8.31 -11.40 0.79
C LEU A 50 8.98 -11.94 -0.45
N LYS A 51 8.17 -12.34 -1.43
CA LYS A 51 8.66 -12.58 -2.78
C LYS A 51 8.80 -11.24 -3.52
N PRO A 52 9.67 -11.21 -4.54
CA PRO A 52 9.66 -10.12 -5.51
C PRO A 52 8.24 -9.90 -6.04
N PHE A 53 7.81 -8.64 -6.10
CA PHE A 53 6.49 -8.21 -6.59
C PHE A 53 5.29 -8.54 -5.68
N ASP A 54 5.53 -8.95 -4.43
CA ASP A 54 4.44 -9.11 -3.46
C ASP A 54 3.78 -7.78 -3.11
N ILE A 55 2.47 -7.83 -2.83
CA ILE A 55 1.72 -6.74 -2.22
C ILE A 55 1.62 -7.02 -0.73
N ILE A 56 1.95 -6.01 0.10
CA ILE A 56 1.82 -6.12 1.55
C ILE A 56 0.88 -5.06 2.10
N GLU A 57 0.12 -5.44 3.12
CA GLU A 57 -0.59 -4.52 3.99
C GLU A 57 0.30 -4.14 5.16
N VAL A 58 0.34 -2.85 5.47
CA VAL A 58 1.11 -2.27 6.56
C VAL A 58 0.16 -1.52 7.47
N TYR A 59 0.18 -1.89 8.75
CA TYR A 59 -0.63 -1.30 9.80
C TYR A 59 0.15 -0.22 10.51
N THR A 60 -0.47 0.93 10.74
CA THR A 60 0.08 2.02 11.54
C THR A 60 -0.55 2.02 12.93
N TYR A 61 0.27 2.16 13.97
CA TYR A 61 -0.19 2.38 15.33
C TYR A 61 0.12 3.80 15.75
N GLU A 62 -0.74 4.39 16.57
CA GLU A 62 -0.53 5.74 17.15
C GLU A 62 -0.57 6.88 16.13
N LYS A 63 -0.86 6.57 14.86
CA LYS A 63 -0.98 7.53 13.76
C LYS A 63 -2.15 7.18 12.85
N SER A 64 -3.00 8.17 12.59
CA SER A 64 -4.07 8.10 11.59
C SER A 64 -3.54 8.53 10.22
N LEU A 65 -4.03 7.91 9.15
CA LEU A 65 -3.73 8.21 7.76
C LEU A 65 -4.78 9.09 7.08
N SER A 66 -5.97 9.27 7.68
CA SER A 66 -7.14 9.86 7.02
C SER A 66 -7.03 11.35 6.66
N THR A 67 -6.06 12.05 7.25
CA THR A 67 -5.83 13.49 6.99
C THR A 67 -4.37 13.79 6.67
N SER A 68 -3.56 12.77 6.40
CA SER A 68 -2.10 12.86 6.47
C SER A 68 -1.45 12.61 5.12
N GLU A 69 -0.32 13.28 4.88
CA GLU A 69 0.53 12.99 3.73
C GLU A 69 1.39 11.76 4.04
N LEU A 70 1.00 10.61 3.47
CA LEU A 70 1.77 9.38 3.57
C LEU A 70 2.84 9.34 2.48
N ASN A 71 4.10 9.28 2.89
CA ASN A 71 5.24 9.03 2.01
C ASN A 71 5.86 7.69 2.40
N VAL A 72 6.02 6.79 1.44
CA VAL A 72 6.61 5.47 1.68
C VAL A 72 7.83 5.30 0.80
N SER A 73 8.91 4.75 1.35
CA SER A 73 10.12 4.46 0.58
C SER A 73 10.79 3.16 1.00
N ILE A 74 11.51 2.56 0.05
CA ILE A 74 12.38 1.41 0.25
C ILE A 74 13.72 1.73 -0.40
N ASP A 75 14.82 1.57 0.34
CA ASP A 75 16.19 1.84 -0.11
C ASP A 75 16.35 3.22 -0.77
N GLY A 76 15.63 4.24 -0.25
CA GLY A 76 15.64 5.60 -0.76
C GLY A 76 14.78 5.84 -2.02
N SER A 77 14.08 4.83 -2.52
CA SER A 77 13.12 4.97 -3.62
C SER A 77 11.70 5.11 -3.08
N THR A 78 10.98 6.16 -3.51
CA THR A 78 9.57 6.36 -3.16
C THR A 78 8.69 5.28 -3.79
N LEU A 79 7.68 4.84 -3.05
CA LEU A 79 6.69 3.85 -3.47
C LEU A 79 5.30 4.48 -3.45
N ASP A 80 4.49 4.04 -4.40
CA ASP A 80 3.06 4.30 -4.37
C ASP A 80 2.42 3.48 -3.25
N ALA A 81 1.73 4.16 -2.34
CA ALA A 81 1.00 3.56 -1.25
C ALA A 81 -0.50 3.83 -1.40
N TYR A 82 -1.29 2.79 -1.19
CA TYR A 82 -2.74 2.88 -1.24
C TYR A 82 -3.30 2.81 0.18
N ILE A 83 -3.90 3.90 0.66
CA ILE A 83 -4.55 3.93 1.98
C ILE A 83 -5.84 3.11 1.91
N ILE A 84 -5.92 2.05 2.69
CA ILE A 84 -7.09 1.17 2.81
C ILE A 84 -8.08 1.76 3.83
N ASN A 85 -7.55 2.22 4.96
CA ASN A 85 -8.29 2.87 6.04
C ASN A 85 -7.35 3.75 6.88
N ASP A 86 -7.90 4.39 7.91
CA ASP A 86 -7.18 5.31 8.82
C ASP A 86 -5.90 4.73 9.47
N SER A 87 -5.72 3.41 9.49
CA SER A 87 -4.58 2.76 10.14
C SER A 87 -3.89 1.72 9.26
N THR A 88 -4.20 1.68 7.96
CA THR A 88 -3.68 0.64 7.07
C THR A 88 -3.46 1.19 5.66
N PHE A 89 -2.31 0.86 5.10
CA PHE A 89 -2.01 1.10 3.69
C PHE A 89 -1.42 -0.16 3.06
N ALA A 90 -1.53 -0.28 1.74
CA ALA A 90 -0.91 -1.33 0.96
C ALA A 90 0.18 -0.75 0.04
N ILE A 91 1.24 -1.53 -0.16
CA ILE A 91 2.31 -1.24 -1.12
C ILE A 91 2.65 -2.48 -1.92
N MET A 92 3.09 -2.28 -3.17
CA MET A 92 3.70 -3.33 -3.97
C MET A 92 5.24 -3.24 -3.88
N ILE A 93 5.87 -4.38 -3.62
CA ILE A 93 7.33 -4.47 -3.47
C ILE A 93 7.96 -4.79 -4.82
N HIS A 94 8.37 -3.77 -5.57
CA HIS A 94 9.07 -3.94 -6.85
C HIS A 94 10.58 -4.18 -6.71
N LYS A 95 10.98 -5.17 -5.90
CA LYS A 95 12.40 -5.47 -5.70
C LYS A 95 12.78 -6.83 -6.25
N THR A 96 13.70 -6.83 -7.22
CA THR A 96 14.21 -8.03 -7.90
C THR A 96 15.46 -8.62 -7.24
N SER A 97 16.14 -7.87 -6.38
CA SER A 97 17.26 -8.36 -5.59
C SER A 97 16.79 -8.92 -4.26
N SER A 98 17.30 -10.10 -3.90
CA SER A 98 17.06 -10.74 -2.60
C SER A 98 17.85 -10.06 -1.48
N GLY A 99 17.33 -10.16 -0.27
CA GLY A 99 18.00 -9.74 0.95
C GLY A 99 17.14 -8.81 1.79
N SER A 100 17.74 -8.34 2.88
CA SER A 100 17.07 -7.43 3.81
C SER A 100 16.92 -6.03 3.21
N ILE A 101 15.75 -5.45 3.41
CA ILE A 101 15.43 -4.07 3.05
C ILE A 101 14.75 -3.38 4.22
N LYS A 102 14.79 -2.06 4.19
CA LYS A 102 14.08 -1.23 5.16
C LYS A 102 12.97 -0.47 4.47
N LEU A 103 11.74 -0.73 4.89
CA LEU A 103 10.59 0.10 4.59
C LEU A 103 10.60 1.29 5.53
N ILE A 104 10.45 2.49 4.98
CA ILE A 104 10.32 3.73 5.73
C ILE A 104 8.97 4.35 5.37
N ALA A 105 8.13 4.57 6.37
CA ALA A 105 6.87 5.28 6.22
C ALA A 105 6.96 6.60 6.99
N SER A 106 6.64 7.71 6.31
CA SER A 106 6.59 9.05 6.87
C SER A 106 5.17 9.58 6.78
N VAL A 107 4.66 10.08 7.92
CA VAL A 107 3.29 10.60 8.06
C VAL A 107 3.36 11.87 8.92
N ASP A 108 3.04 13.03 8.33
CA ASP A 108 3.08 14.35 8.98
C ASP A 108 4.35 14.58 9.83
N ASN A 109 5.52 14.45 9.20
CA ASN A 109 6.85 14.62 9.81
C ASN A 109 7.19 13.60 10.91
N SER A 110 6.41 12.52 11.02
CA SER A 110 6.69 11.37 11.87
C SER A 110 7.22 10.23 11.00
N GLU A 111 8.27 9.53 11.43
CA GLU A 111 8.83 8.41 10.67
C GLU A 111 8.70 7.10 11.46
N ALA A 112 8.41 6.02 10.72
CA ALA A 112 8.45 4.66 11.21
C ALA A 112 9.21 3.78 10.22
N THR A 113 9.94 2.79 10.73
CA THR A 113 10.72 1.86 9.91
C THR A 113 10.32 0.42 10.18
N LEU A 114 10.39 -0.41 9.14
CA LEU A 114 10.10 -1.84 9.21
C LEU A 114 11.12 -2.60 8.36
N ASP A 115 11.83 -3.53 8.99
CA ASP A 115 12.74 -4.41 8.28
C ASP A 115 11.94 -5.53 7.60
N LEU A 116 12.17 -5.69 6.30
CA LEU A 116 11.60 -6.74 5.46
C LEU A 116 12.73 -7.55 4.84
N ASN A 117 12.42 -8.77 4.40
CA ASN A 117 13.36 -9.65 3.73
C ASN A 117 12.76 -10.13 2.40
N ILE A 118 13.48 -9.90 1.31
CA ILE A 118 13.07 -10.33 -0.02
C ILE A 118 13.73 -11.67 -0.34
N GLU A 119 12.90 -12.68 -0.60
CA GLU A 119 13.32 -13.97 -1.09
C GLU A 119 13.97 -13.85 -2.48
N PRO A 120 14.91 -14.74 -2.85
CA PRO A 120 15.39 -14.81 -4.21
C PRO A 120 14.25 -15.02 -5.19
N LEU A 121 14.35 -14.38 -6.36
CA LEU A 121 13.49 -14.68 -7.49
C LEU A 121 13.49 -16.20 -7.70
N PRO A 122 12.32 -16.85 -7.77
CA PRO A 122 12.27 -18.27 -8.06
C PRO A 122 12.93 -18.52 -9.41
N ASN A 123 13.68 -19.61 -9.53
CA ASN A 123 14.21 -20.01 -10.82
C ASN A 123 13.02 -20.37 -11.71
N ILE A 124 12.93 -19.71 -12.86
CA ILE A 124 11.91 -20.02 -13.85
C ILE A 124 12.51 -21.05 -14.80
N ASP A 125 12.12 -22.30 -14.64
CA ASP A 125 12.51 -23.35 -15.56
C ASP A 125 11.80 -23.13 -16.91
N ASN A 126 12.55 -23.15 -18.01
CA ASN A 126 12.05 -22.96 -19.38
C ASN A 126 11.21 -21.67 -19.56
N PRO A 127 11.77 -20.47 -19.30
CA PRO A 127 11.01 -19.22 -19.34
C PRO A 127 10.37 -18.97 -20.72
N THR A 128 11.02 -19.41 -21.80
CA THR A 128 10.47 -19.35 -23.16
C THR A 128 9.16 -20.13 -23.30
N GLN A 129 9.05 -21.32 -22.71
CA GLN A 129 7.83 -22.12 -22.78
C GLN A 129 6.69 -21.47 -21.99
N ILE A 130 6.99 -20.88 -20.82
CA ILE A 130 5.99 -20.17 -20.01
C ILE A 130 5.47 -18.94 -20.77
N ILE A 131 6.36 -18.14 -21.35
CA ILE A 131 5.96 -16.97 -22.16
C ILE A 131 5.16 -17.41 -23.38
N GLN A 132 5.56 -18.50 -24.05
CA GLN A 132 4.83 -19.04 -25.20
C GLN A 132 3.43 -19.49 -24.80
N SER A 133 3.29 -20.26 -23.72
CA SER A 133 1.99 -20.71 -23.20
C SER A 133 1.09 -19.52 -22.87
N ALA A 134 1.61 -18.51 -22.17
CA ALA A 134 0.84 -17.30 -21.85
C ALA A 134 0.41 -16.54 -23.13
N THR A 135 1.28 -16.51 -24.14
CA THR A 135 0.96 -15.88 -25.43
C THR A 135 -0.14 -16.66 -26.18
N GLU A 136 -0.09 -18.00 -26.14
CA GLU A 136 -1.12 -18.86 -26.72
C GLU A 136 -2.48 -18.69 -26.01
N ASP A 137 -2.47 -18.59 -24.69
CA ASP A 137 -3.68 -18.29 -23.89
C ASP A 137 -4.27 -16.92 -24.26
N PHE A 138 -3.43 -15.88 -24.34
CA PHE A 138 -3.89 -14.54 -24.76
C PHE A 138 -4.45 -14.53 -26.18
N ASN A 139 -3.82 -15.24 -27.11
CA ASN A 139 -4.32 -15.33 -28.49
C ASN A 139 -5.68 -16.04 -28.55
N THR A 140 -5.91 -17.03 -27.69
CA THR A 140 -7.21 -17.71 -27.57
C THR A 140 -8.26 -16.73 -27.06
N ILE A 141 -7.98 -16.01 -25.97
CA ILE A 141 -8.90 -14.99 -25.42
C ILE A 141 -9.23 -13.91 -26.47
N ILE A 142 -8.23 -13.44 -27.21
CA ILE A 142 -8.43 -12.46 -28.28
C ILE A 142 -9.33 -13.03 -29.38
N GLY A 143 -9.12 -14.29 -29.77
CA GLY A 143 -9.95 -14.98 -30.75
C GLY A 143 -11.42 -15.07 -30.30
N ASP A 144 -11.66 -15.50 -29.06
CA ASP A 144 -13.00 -15.61 -28.49
C ASP A 144 -13.72 -14.25 -28.46
N LEU A 145 -13.02 -13.19 -28.05
CA LEU A 145 -13.56 -11.82 -28.03
C LEU A 145 -13.90 -11.31 -29.43
N GLN A 146 -13.08 -11.67 -30.43
CA GLN A 146 -13.35 -11.30 -31.83
C GLN A 146 -14.56 -12.05 -32.39
N GLU A 147 -14.73 -13.33 -32.06
CA GLU A 147 -15.91 -14.11 -32.43
C GLU A 147 -17.17 -13.52 -31.79
N GLU A 148 -17.15 -13.24 -30.48
CA GLU A 148 -18.27 -12.64 -29.77
C GLU A 148 -18.64 -11.27 -30.37
N ALA A 149 -17.65 -10.42 -30.65
CA ALA A 149 -17.88 -9.13 -31.30
C ALA A 149 -18.53 -9.28 -32.68
N SER A 150 -18.12 -10.28 -33.47
CA SER A 150 -18.71 -10.57 -34.78
C SER A 150 -20.15 -11.05 -34.68
N LEU A 151 -20.46 -11.88 -33.68
CA LEU A 151 -21.83 -12.35 -33.43
C LEU A 151 -22.76 -11.20 -33.03
N VAL A 152 -22.30 -10.32 -32.12
CA VAL A 152 -23.05 -9.13 -31.70
C VAL A 152 -23.30 -8.20 -32.89
N GLN A 153 -22.29 -7.93 -33.71
CA GLN A 153 -22.45 -7.09 -34.91
C GLN A 153 -23.50 -7.68 -35.87
N SER A 154 -23.42 -8.99 -36.13
CA SER A 154 -24.37 -9.67 -37.03
C SER A 154 -25.81 -9.63 -36.50
N SER A 155 -25.99 -9.74 -35.18
CA SER A 155 -27.30 -9.60 -34.54
C SER A 155 -27.86 -8.20 -34.71
N LEU A 156 -27.04 -7.17 -34.45
CA LEU A 156 -27.45 -5.76 -34.59
C LEU A 156 -27.80 -5.40 -36.04
N ASP A 157 -27.04 -5.90 -37.01
CA ASP A 157 -27.32 -5.68 -38.43
C ASP A 157 -28.66 -6.33 -38.81
N SER A 158 -28.92 -7.55 -38.35
CA SER A 158 -30.20 -8.25 -38.60
C SER A 158 -31.39 -7.53 -37.96
N GLU A 159 -31.26 -7.10 -36.70
CA GLU A 159 -32.31 -6.34 -36.01
C GLU A 159 -32.60 -5.00 -36.71
N THR A 160 -31.54 -4.32 -37.17
CA THR A 160 -31.65 -3.06 -37.92
C THR A 160 -32.36 -3.27 -39.26
N GLU A 161 -32.04 -4.33 -39.98
CA GLU A 161 -32.70 -4.69 -41.25
C GLU A 161 -34.19 -4.99 -41.04
N ILE A 162 -34.54 -5.74 -40.00
CA ILE A 162 -35.94 -6.03 -39.64
C ILE A 162 -36.70 -4.74 -39.35
N LEU A 163 -36.12 -3.84 -38.55
CA LEU A 163 -36.74 -2.55 -38.21
C LEU A 163 -36.97 -1.68 -39.45
N LEU A 164 -35.97 -1.61 -40.34
CA LEU A 164 -36.08 -0.84 -41.59
C LEU A 164 -37.18 -1.38 -42.50
N ASN A 165 -37.22 -2.71 -42.69
CA ASN A 165 -38.24 -3.35 -43.52
C ASN A 165 -39.66 -3.16 -42.95
N ASN A 166 -39.82 -3.23 -41.63
CA ASN A 166 -41.09 -2.94 -40.97
C ASN A 166 -41.55 -1.50 -41.22
N LEU A 167 -40.64 -0.53 -41.13
CA LEU A 167 -40.95 0.88 -41.38
C LEU A 167 -41.34 1.14 -42.84
N ILE A 168 -40.64 0.52 -43.80
CA ILE A 168 -40.98 0.59 -45.23
C ILE A 168 -42.38 0.03 -45.47
N ASN A 169 -42.68 -1.15 -44.95
CA ASN A 169 -43.99 -1.79 -45.10
C ASN A 169 -45.11 -0.94 -44.49
N GLU A 170 -44.87 -0.33 -43.33
CA GLU A 170 -45.84 0.58 -42.70
C GLU A 170 -46.12 1.80 -43.60
N PHE A 171 -45.07 2.44 -44.13
CA PHE A 171 -45.22 3.58 -45.04
C PHE A 171 -45.98 3.21 -46.32
N GLU A 172 -45.61 2.10 -46.96
CA GLU A 172 -46.29 1.62 -48.17
C GLU A 172 -47.75 1.26 -47.93
N SER A 173 -48.11 0.77 -46.75
CA SER A 173 -49.50 0.45 -46.40
C SER A 173 -50.40 1.67 -46.18
N THR A 174 -49.81 2.86 -46.03
CA THR A 174 -50.52 4.13 -45.81
C THR A 174 -50.73 4.97 -47.07
N LEU A 175 -50.16 4.54 -48.20
CA LEU A 175 -50.35 5.12 -49.54
C LEU A 175 -51.52 4.47 -50.30
#